data_AF-A0A858RJ10-F1
#
_entry.id   AF-A0A858RJ10-F1
#
_cell.length_a   1.000
_cell.length_b   1.000
_cell.length_c   1.000
_cell.angle_alpha   90.00
_cell.angle_beta   90.00
_cell.angle_gamma   90.00
#
_symmetry.space_group_name_H-M   'P 1'
#
loop_
_entity.id
_entity.type
_entity.pdbx_description
1 polymer ?
#
loop_
_entity_poly.entity_id
_entity_poly.type
_entity_poly.pdbx_seq_one_letter_code
_entity_poly.pdbx_strand_id
1 'polypeptide(L)'
;MRTPAVILISCTAGLAAGWGSAALFKGQEEASPTSTTAAQGSAPLAPRSARPLSSQARLDDVQACKDLIKAAREEDGRHPLLRRFDLERALRRWIELDPQGAFAAAESEQSASLRADLFRMWAELDPRAALDALKRGSGALVRDVANPFFVALMARDPALAAETLKEEPWKSGKHELLGWGFQEAVARAWMKSDPQAAIASLGLAGSLTNPDDGQKEILKEWAKIDFAAAWKYQMTGKPEGQSLILTQADPLLAAGLLAGSKEALAELEALPAEAKSPFGDRFNATPRGETAKCMVDADPAAALKWAESRPEGDPLAKEILAQAASKLASSDPVKALELITESKGAGRSWEDEGVFRESFASLAASDPAKAVEMIASMEPGHRKDAMSGYLTRMFAVDVEGTLDQCRAWLADPEMKKELPEAFAVAFSWGHGAGVRNPGPVLEAFPELDDAVTGYVLATWAKSDPQASAGWIEKRLADGKPVKELEDKGVLSEIAIAEPEFAAEWVTRLADPKVQVAAAKHLAINWGSFNPEATRKWAESLPDGEAKDAAVKGIEFAGKGYPGSSSDLFGTPGP
;
A
#
# COMPACT_ATOMS: atom_id res chain seq x y z
N MET A 1 -27.02 -4.63 5.75
CA MET A 1 -25.69 -5.19 5.43
C MET A 1 -24.73 -4.02 5.26
N ARG A 2 -23.89 -3.76 6.27
CA ARG A 2 -22.81 -2.77 6.25
C ARG A 2 -21.65 -3.40 7.01
N THR A 3 -20.55 -3.65 6.31
CA THR A 3 -19.23 -3.97 6.87
C THR A 3 -18.68 -2.72 7.57
N PRO A 4 -18.17 -2.79 8.82
CA PRO A 4 -17.41 -1.68 9.38
C PRO A 4 -15.94 -1.80 9.00
N ALA A 5 -15.37 -0.67 8.60
CA ALA A 5 -13.96 -0.47 8.29
C ALA A 5 -13.08 -0.65 9.54
N VAL A 6 -11.94 -1.32 9.35
CA VAL A 6 -10.87 -1.44 10.34
C VAL A 6 -10.14 -0.09 10.43
N ILE A 7 -10.27 0.60 11.57
CA ILE A 7 -9.47 1.77 11.91
C ILE A 7 -8.29 1.27 12.75
N LEU A 8 -7.09 1.29 12.17
CA LEU A 8 -5.82 1.13 12.87
C LEU A 8 -5.56 2.42 13.67
N ILE A 9 -5.74 2.35 14.99
CA ILE A 9 -5.32 3.42 15.90
C ILE A 9 -3.88 3.12 16.32
N SER A 10 -2.93 3.91 15.83
CA SER A 10 -1.59 3.97 16.41
C SER A 10 -1.66 4.76 17.73
N CYS A 11 -1.24 4.12 18.82
CA CYS A 11 -0.97 4.79 20.09
C CYS A 11 0.44 4.43 20.52
N THR A 12 1.36 5.38 20.34
CA THR A 12 2.72 5.40 20.89
C THR A 12 2.70 6.03 22.29
N ALA A 13 3.10 5.24 23.30
CA ALA A 13 3.69 5.61 24.60
C ALA A 13 3.71 4.34 25.46
N GLY A 14 4.78 3.84 26.08
CA GLY A 14 6.05 4.40 26.55
C GLY A 14 6.26 3.84 27.96
N LEU A 15 7.36 3.09 28.20
CA LEU A 15 8.00 2.73 29.52
C LEU A 15 9.07 1.66 29.25
N ALA A 16 10.34 2.04 29.04
CA ALA A 16 11.47 2.10 30.01
C ALA A 16 11.91 0.70 30.54
N ALA A 17 13.04 0.13 30.10
CA ALA A 17 14.41 0.31 30.64
C ALA A 17 14.44 0.33 32.18
N GLY A 18 15.21 -0.45 32.94
CA GLY A 18 16.36 -1.31 32.75
C GLY A 18 17.00 -1.40 34.15
N TRP A 19 17.27 -2.60 34.68
CA TRP A 19 17.85 -2.77 36.02
C TRP A 19 19.32 -3.16 35.87
N GLY A 20 20.21 -2.36 36.46
CA GLY A 20 21.65 -2.59 36.47
C GLY A 20 22.37 -1.77 37.53
N SER A 21 22.45 -2.36 38.73
CA SER A 21 23.55 -2.32 39.72
C SER A 21 23.90 -1.05 40.52
N ALA A 22 24.13 -1.33 41.80
CA ALA A 22 24.40 -0.49 42.96
C ALA A 22 25.77 0.22 43.04
N ALA A 23 25.76 1.24 43.92
CA ALA A 23 26.79 1.69 44.87
C ALA A 23 27.89 2.66 44.39
N LEU A 24 27.90 3.89 44.97
CA LEU A 24 28.84 4.28 46.04
C LEU A 24 28.61 5.71 46.57
N PHE A 25 28.86 5.84 47.87
CA PHE A 25 28.90 6.99 48.78
C PHE A 25 29.65 8.25 48.29
N LYS A 26 29.12 9.45 48.56
CA LYS A 26 29.60 10.45 49.55
C LYS A 26 28.87 11.78 49.36
N GLY A 27 28.48 12.40 50.47
CA GLY A 27 27.65 13.59 50.50
C GLY A 27 28.40 14.92 50.33
N GLN A 28 27.61 15.99 50.31
CA GLN A 28 28.02 17.31 50.80
C GLN A 28 26.78 18.13 51.17
N GLU A 29 26.87 18.78 52.32
CA GLU A 29 26.06 19.89 52.78
C GLU A 29 26.12 21.06 51.78
N GLU A 30 25.02 21.79 51.60
CA GLU A 30 24.93 23.21 51.98
C GLU A 30 23.70 23.92 51.36
N ALA A 31 23.12 24.78 52.20
CA ALA A 31 22.45 26.04 51.91
C ALA A 31 21.12 26.06 51.12
N SER A 32 20.04 26.32 51.88
CA SER A 32 18.89 27.10 51.41
C SER A 32 19.30 28.54 51.03
N PRO A 33 18.43 29.29 50.32
CA PRO A 33 17.64 30.26 51.08
C PRO A 33 16.19 30.44 50.61
N THR A 34 15.30 30.45 51.60
CA THR A 34 14.17 31.37 51.83
C THR A 34 13.38 31.93 50.63
N SER A 35 12.06 31.66 50.63
CA SER A 35 11.09 32.77 50.67
C SER A 35 9.82 32.37 51.40
N THR A 36 9.42 33.28 52.29
CA THR A 36 8.33 33.22 53.24
C THR A 36 7.05 33.72 52.58
N THR A 37 5.92 33.02 52.73
CA THR A 37 4.61 33.69 52.77
C THR A 37 3.66 32.92 53.69
N ALA A 38 2.96 33.66 54.53
CA ALA A 38 2.32 33.22 55.75
C ALA A 38 0.89 32.67 55.57
N ALA A 39 0.59 31.66 56.38
CA ALA A 39 -0.60 31.34 57.16
C ALA A 39 -2.01 31.81 56.71
N GLN A 40 -2.93 30.84 56.64
CA GLN A 40 -4.26 30.89 57.27
C GLN A 40 -4.71 29.46 57.66
N GLY A 41 -5.13 29.27 58.92
CA GLY A 41 -5.69 28.01 59.48
C GLY A 41 -7.07 27.68 58.88
N SER A 42 -7.73 26.55 59.13
CA SER A 42 -7.77 25.70 60.31
C SER A 42 -8.52 24.40 59.98
N ALA A 43 -8.04 23.24 60.46
CA ALA A 43 -8.83 22.13 61.04
C ALA A 43 -7.91 20.92 61.28
N PRO A 44 -7.99 20.24 62.45
CA PRO A 44 -7.13 19.10 62.74
C PRO A 44 -7.62 17.88 61.93
N LEU A 45 -6.79 17.43 60.98
CA LEU A 45 -6.93 16.10 60.42
C LEU A 45 -6.77 15.11 61.57
N ALA A 46 -7.84 14.37 61.87
CA ALA A 46 -7.81 13.16 62.70
C ALA A 46 -6.60 12.30 62.30
N PRO A 47 -5.98 11.56 63.24
CA PRO A 47 -4.79 10.79 62.93
C PRO A 47 -5.14 9.82 61.79
N ARG A 48 -4.62 10.09 60.59
CA ARG A 48 -4.53 9.09 59.53
C ARG A 48 -3.74 7.95 60.17
N SER A 49 -4.46 6.90 60.56
CA SER A 49 -3.86 5.64 60.95
C SER A 49 -2.87 5.29 59.85
N ALA A 50 -1.60 5.40 60.17
CA ALA A 50 -0.54 4.85 59.36
C ALA A 50 -0.86 3.35 59.23
N ARG A 51 -1.29 2.90 58.04
CA ARG A 51 -1.09 1.53 57.61
C ARG A 51 0.16 1.55 56.72
N PRO A 52 1.33 1.16 57.23
CA PRO A 52 2.47 0.94 56.37
C PRO A 52 2.33 -0.41 55.65
N LEU A 53 2.67 -0.41 54.36
CA LEU A 53 3.31 -1.49 53.59
C LEU A 53 2.44 -2.69 53.17
N SER A 54 1.73 -2.57 52.03
CA SER A 54 1.14 -3.73 51.33
C SER A 54 2.20 -4.69 50.76
N SER A 55 3.45 -4.25 50.59
CA SER A 55 4.53 -5.06 50.01
C SER A 55 5.06 -6.18 50.94
N GLN A 56 4.74 -6.17 52.24
CA GLN A 56 5.24 -7.15 53.22
C GLN A 56 4.19 -8.12 53.77
N ALA A 57 2.94 -8.08 53.28
CA ALA A 57 1.93 -9.04 53.71
C ALA A 57 2.42 -10.47 53.45
N ARG A 58 2.45 -11.29 54.51
CA ARG A 58 2.76 -12.71 54.39
C ARG A 58 1.52 -13.42 53.85
N LEU A 59 1.71 -14.14 52.76
CA LEU A 59 0.66 -14.90 52.08
C LEU A 59 0.79 -16.37 52.49
N ASP A 60 0.62 -16.59 53.79
CA ASP A 60 0.88 -17.87 54.44
C ASP A 60 -0.29 -18.86 54.25
N ASP A 61 -1.50 -18.35 53.99
CA ASP A 61 -2.71 -19.14 53.75
C ASP A 61 -3.59 -18.57 52.62
N VAL A 62 -4.62 -19.35 52.25
CA VAL A 62 -5.56 -19.02 51.17
C VAL A 62 -6.39 -17.76 51.50
N GLN A 63 -6.73 -17.54 52.77
CA GLN A 63 -7.58 -16.40 53.16
C GLN A 63 -6.81 -15.09 53.02
N ALA A 64 -5.53 -15.07 53.44
CA ALA A 64 -4.63 -13.93 53.25
C ALA A 64 -4.48 -13.56 51.76
N CYS A 65 -4.45 -14.56 50.87
CA CYS A 65 -4.44 -14.33 49.43
C CYS A 65 -5.74 -13.69 48.93
N LYS A 66 -6.91 -14.21 49.34
CA LYS A 66 -8.22 -13.66 48.96
C LYS A 66 -8.42 -12.22 49.45
N ASP A 67 -7.97 -11.93 50.66
CA ASP A 67 -8.05 -10.59 51.24
C ASP A 67 -7.18 -9.59 50.45
N LEU A 68 -5.97 -10.01 50.05
CA LEU A 68 -5.09 -9.17 49.23
C LEU A 68 -5.64 -8.97 47.81
N ILE A 69 -6.23 -10.00 47.19
CA ILE A 69 -6.92 -9.88 45.89
C ILE A 69 -8.05 -8.86 45.98
N LYS A 70 -8.87 -8.93 47.03
CA LYS A 70 -9.96 -7.98 47.26
C LYS A 70 -9.42 -6.56 47.42
N ALA A 71 -8.41 -6.37 48.29
CA ALA A 71 -7.81 -5.07 48.54
C ALA A 71 -7.13 -4.47 47.30
N ALA A 72 -6.50 -5.29 46.45
CA ALA A 72 -5.87 -4.85 45.21
C ALA A 72 -6.89 -4.36 44.16
N ARG A 73 -8.14 -4.83 44.25
CA ARG A 73 -9.23 -4.44 43.34
C ARG A 73 -9.97 -3.19 43.81
N GLU A 74 -9.88 -2.84 45.09
CA GLU A 74 -10.47 -1.62 45.62
C GLU A 74 -9.68 -0.38 45.16
N GLU A 75 -10.40 0.71 44.94
CA GLU A 75 -9.80 1.99 44.59
C GLU A 75 -9.40 2.71 45.88
N ASP A 76 -8.14 2.54 46.28
CA ASP A 76 -7.62 2.96 47.59
C ASP A 76 -6.53 4.05 47.49
N GLY A 77 -6.41 4.67 46.32
CA GLY A 77 -5.42 5.71 46.03
C GLY A 77 -4.00 5.20 45.76
N ARG A 78 -3.75 3.88 45.79
CA ARG A 78 -2.45 3.31 45.39
C ARG A 78 -2.26 3.33 43.87
N HIS A 79 -1.01 3.48 43.45
CA HIS A 79 -0.62 3.46 42.04
C HIS A 79 -1.10 2.16 41.36
N PRO A 80 -1.72 2.21 40.16
CA PRO A 80 -2.25 1.04 39.48
C PRO A 80 -1.25 -0.13 39.32
N LEU A 81 0.02 0.17 39.03
CA LEU A 81 1.07 -0.86 38.92
C LEU A 81 1.32 -1.61 40.23
N LEU A 82 1.25 -0.95 41.38
CA LEU A 82 1.43 -1.60 42.68
C LEU A 82 0.25 -2.51 43.02
N ARG A 83 -0.97 -2.06 42.71
CA ARG A 83 -2.17 -2.89 42.87
C ARG A 83 -2.13 -4.13 41.98
N ARG A 84 -1.68 -3.96 40.73
CA ARG A 84 -1.48 -5.08 39.80
C ARG A 84 -0.43 -6.07 40.31
N PHE A 85 0.70 -5.57 40.81
CA PHE A 85 1.74 -6.43 41.40
C PHE A 85 1.21 -7.25 42.60
N ASP A 86 0.48 -6.61 43.52
CA ASP A 86 -0.11 -7.29 44.67
C ASP A 86 -1.16 -8.35 44.25
N LEU A 87 -1.98 -8.04 43.23
CA LEU A 87 -2.95 -8.96 42.65
C LEU A 87 -2.27 -10.20 42.06
N GLU A 88 -1.26 -10.01 41.20
CA GLU A 88 -0.53 -11.11 40.54
C GLU A 88 0.17 -11.99 41.57
N ARG A 89 0.83 -11.37 42.56
CA ARG A 89 1.46 -12.09 43.68
C ARG A 89 0.46 -12.92 44.47
N ALA A 90 -0.69 -12.36 44.81
CA ALA A 90 -1.73 -13.04 45.58
C ALA A 90 -2.36 -14.21 44.82
N LEU A 91 -2.67 -14.01 43.54
CA LEU A 91 -3.21 -15.07 42.67
C LEU A 91 -2.21 -16.23 42.54
N ARG A 92 -0.95 -15.92 42.23
CA ARG A 92 0.12 -16.92 42.13
C ARG A 92 0.24 -17.75 43.42
N ARG A 93 0.25 -17.08 44.56
CA ARG A 93 0.37 -17.77 45.85
C ARG A 93 -0.85 -18.60 46.21
N TRP A 94 -2.06 -18.14 45.90
CA TRP A 94 -3.26 -18.93 46.10
C TRP A 94 -3.21 -20.22 45.26
N ILE A 95 -2.85 -20.13 43.99
CA ILE A 95 -2.75 -21.31 43.11
C ILE A 95 -1.73 -22.32 43.65
N GLU A 96 -0.58 -21.88 44.16
CA GLU A 96 0.41 -22.77 44.79
C GLU A 96 -0.12 -23.48 46.04
N LEU A 97 -0.96 -22.81 46.83
CA LEU A 97 -1.50 -23.33 48.09
C LEU A 97 -2.70 -24.25 47.88
N ASP A 98 -3.61 -23.89 46.98
CA ASP A 98 -4.89 -24.58 46.76
C ASP A 98 -5.38 -24.41 45.31
N PRO A 99 -4.85 -25.20 44.35
CA PRO A 99 -5.27 -25.14 42.95
C PRO A 99 -6.75 -25.51 42.76
N GLN A 100 -7.28 -26.45 43.55
CA GLN A 100 -8.68 -26.88 43.43
C GLN A 100 -9.65 -25.80 43.90
N GLY A 101 -9.35 -25.14 45.02
CA GLY A 101 -10.13 -24.00 45.49
C GLY A 101 -10.00 -22.77 44.59
N ALA A 102 -8.84 -22.56 43.95
CA ALA A 102 -8.66 -21.52 42.94
C ALA A 102 -9.54 -21.78 41.70
N PHE A 103 -9.63 -23.04 41.23
CA PHE A 103 -10.55 -23.42 40.15
C PHE A 103 -12.02 -23.21 40.52
N ALA A 104 -12.43 -23.69 41.70
CA ALA A 104 -13.81 -23.52 42.17
C ALA A 104 -14.19 -22.02 42.33
N ALA A 105 -13.24 -21.20 42.75
CA ALA A 105 -13.42 -19.75 42.79
C ALA A 105 -13.54 -19.15 41.39
N ALA A 106 -12.73 -19.60 40.42
CA ALA A 106 -12.86 -19.13 39.04
C ALA A 106 -14.23 -19.48 38.44
N GLU A 107 -14.78 -20.67 38.71
CA GLU A 107 -16.13 -21.06 38.27
C GLU A 107 -17.26 -20.18 38.83
N SER A 108 -17.08 -19.63 40.03
CA SER A 108 -18.07 -18.78 40.70
C SER A 108 -17.80 -17.28 40.55
N GLU A 109 -16.68 -16.89 39.93
CA GLU A 109 -16.26 -15.51 39.79
C GLU A 109 -17.01 -14.80 38.66
N GLN A 110 -17.63 -13.66 38.98
CA GLN A 110 -18.41 -12.88 38.02
C GLN A 110 -17.51 -12.06 37.08
N SER A 111 -16.32 -11.65 37.54
CA SER A 111 -15.36 -10.86 36.76
C SER A 111 -14.61 -11.73 35.74
N ALA A 112 -14.88 -11.51 34.45
CA ALA A 112 -14.15 -12.15 33.36
C ALA A 112 -12.63 -11.87 33.41
N SER A 113 -12.24 -10.64 33.75
CA SER A 113 -10.82 -10.26 33.86
C SER A 113 -10.10 -11.01 34.98
N LEU A 114 -10.76 -11.23 36.13
CA LEU A 114 -10.15 -11.99 37.23
C LEU A 114 -10.05 -13.48 36.92
N ARG A 115 -11.04 -14.05 36.22
CA ARG A 115 -10.95 -15.42 35.69
C ARG A 115 -9.74 -15.57 34.75
N ALA A 116 -9.57 -14.62 33.83
CA ALA A 116 -8.44 -14.60 32.90
C ALA A 116 -7.09 -14.45 33.61
N ASP A 117 -6.96 -13.52 34.57
CA ASP A 117 -5.71 -13.33 35.33
C ASP A 117 -5.35 -14.57 36.17
N LEU A 118 -6.33 -15.23 36.79
CA LEU A 118 -6.11 -16.45 37.56
C LEU A 118 -5.56 -17.56 36.66
N PHE A 119 -6.21 -17.82 35.52
CA PHE A 119 -5.75 -18.86 34.60
C PHE A 119 -4.45 -18.52 33.89
N ARG A 120 -4.17 -17.23 33.64
CA ARG A 120 -2.86 -16.77 33.16
C ARG A 120 -1.75 -17.09 34.17
N MET A 121 -1.95 -16.73 35.45
CA MET A 121 -1.01 -17.06 36.52
C MET A 121 -0.85 -18.57 36.70
N TRP A 122 -1.93 -19.32 36.54
CA TRP A 122 -1.88 -20.77 36.61
C TRP A 122 -1.07 -21.36 35.45
N ALA A 123 -1.27 -20.86 34.21
CA ALA A 123 -0.48 -21.28 33.06
C ALA A 123 1.02 -21.01 33.23
N GLU A 124 1.39 -19.90 33.88
CA GLU A 124 2.78 -19.57 34.19
C GLU A 124 3.40 -20.53 35.23
N LEU A 125 2.60 -21.03 36.18
CA LEU A 125 3.02 -21.96 37.23
C LEU A 125 3.06 -23.42 36.76
N ASP A 126 1.94 -23.92 36.24
CA ASP A 126 1.74 -25.28 35.75
C ASP A 126 0.78 -25.27 34.55
N PRO A 127 1.31 -25.21 33.32
CA PRO A 127 0.51 -25.10 32.11
C PRO A 127 -0.39 -26.31 31.85
N ARG A 128 0.04 -27.51 32.26
CA ARG A 128 -0.74 -28.74 32.02
C ARG A 128 -1.92 -28.82 32.99
N ALA A 129 -1.68 -28.56 34.28
CA ALA A 129 -2.76 -28.54 35.26
C ALA A 129 -3.79 -27.44 34.96
N ALA A 130 -3.34 -26.27 34.53
CA ALA A 130 -4.21 -25.18 34.12
C ALA A 130 -5.03 -25.53 32.87
N LEU A 131 -4.42 -26.20 31.88
CA LEU A 131 -5.12 -26.67 30.69
C LEU A 131 -6.18 -27.74 31.04
N ASP A 132 -5.85 -28.69 31.89
CA ASP A 132 -6.80 -29.72 32.35
C ASP A 132 -7.95 -29.12 33.16
N ALA A 133 -7.70 -28.04 33.91
CA ALA A 133 -8.73 -27.26 34.57
C ALA A 133 -9.62 -26.55 33.54
N LEU A 134 -9.03 -25.91 32.53
CA LEU A 134 -9.77 -25.20 31.49
C LEU A 134 -10.67 -26.15 30.67
N LYS A 135 -10.16 -27.34 30.30
CA LYS A 135 -10.94 -28.37 29.58
C LYS A 135 -12.15 -28.87 30.36
N ARG A 136 -12.13 -28.81 31.69
CA ARG A 136 -13.24 -29.19 32.58
C ARG A 136 -14.15 -28.02 32.95
N GLY A 137 -13.78 -26.81 32.54
CA GLY A 137 -14.47 -25.58 32.93
C GLY A 137 -15.87 -25.45 32.32
N SER A 138 -16.73 -24.66 32.95
CA SER A 138 -18.01 -24.27 32.37
C SER A 138 -17.84 -23.46 31.07
N GLY A 139 -18.83 -23.50 30.18
CA GLY A 139 -18.76 -22.75 28.92
C GLY A 139 -18.64 -21.23 29.09
N ALA A 140 -19.03 -20.67 30.24
CA ALA A 140 -18.79 -19.27 30.56
C ALA A 140 -17.32 -19.02 30.95
N LEU A 141 -16.74 -19.89 31.79
CA LEU A 141 -15.33 -19.84 32.14
C LEU A 141 -14.44 -19.97 30.90
N VAL A 142 -14.72 -20.97 30.06
CA VAL A 142 -13.94 -21.23 28.84
C VAL A 142 -13.95 -20.03 27.90
N ARG A 143 -15.10 -19.39 27.67
CA ARG A 143 -15.19 -18.20 26.81
C ARG A 143 -14.35 -17.01 27.28
N ASP A 144 -14.29 -16.78 28.59
CA ASP A 144 -13.58 -15.62 29.14
C ASP A 144 -12.07 -15.87 29.28
N VAL A 145 -11.67 -17.14 29.38
CA VAL A 145 -10.30 -17.54 29.68
C VAL A 145 -9.52 -18.01 28.46
N ALA A 146 -10.17 -18.64 27.47
CA ALA A 146 -9.47 -19.37 26.41
C ALA A 146 -8.43 -18.50 25.67
N ASN A 147 -8.80 -17.32 25.18
CA ASN A 147 -7.85 -16.43 24.50
C ASN A 147 -6.65 -16.04 25.39
N PRO A 148 -6.82 -15.35 26.55
CA PRO A 148 -5.68 -14.94 27.36
C PRO A 148 -4.86 -16.13 27.89
N PHE A 149 -5.50 -17.27 28.15
CA PHE A 149 -4.82 -18.49 28.53
C PHE A 149 -3.94 -19.02 27.40
N PHE A 150 -4.47 -19.18 26.18
CA PHE A 150 -3.69 -19.70 25.07
C PHE A 150 -2.60 -18.73 24.61
N VAL A 151 -2.78 -17.41 24.78
CA VAL A 151 -1.70 -16.42 24.56
C VAL A 151 -0.57 -16.63 25.57
N ALA A 152 -0.90 -16.79 26.86
CA ALA A 152 0.09 -17.04 27.91
C ALA A 152 0.76 -18.42 27.78
N LEU A 153 -0.03 -19.45 27.45
CA LEU A 153 0.46 -20.80 27.22
C LEU A 153 1.37 -20.84 26.00
N MET A 154 1.01 -20.14 24.92
CA MET A 154 1.89 -19.97 23.77
C MET A 154 3.22 -19.39 24.21
N ALA A 155 3.25 -18.26 24.92
CA ALA A 155 4.50 -17.65 25.37
C ALA A 155 5.38 -18.54 26.28
N ARG A 156 4.80 -19.57 26.91
CA ARG A 156 5.48 -20.44 27.88
C ARG A 156 5.86 -21.82 27.33
N ASP A 157 4.96 -22.46 26.60
CA ASP A 157 5.08 -23.80 26.03
C ASP A 157 4.33 -23.87 24.67
N PRO A 158 4.97 -23.40 23.59
CA PRO A 158 4.34 -23.36 22.26
C PRO A 158 3.97 -24.74 21.74
N ALA A 159 4.74 -25.78 22.09
CA ALA A 159 4.48 -27.13 21.62
C ALA A 159 3.17 -27.67 22.22
N LEU A 160 2.98 -27.51 23.53
CA LEU A 160 1.75 -27.90 24.20
C LEU A 160 0.54 -27.09 23.70
N ALA A 161 0.71 -25.77 23.51
CA ALA A 161 -0.35 -24.91 23.00
C ALA A 161 -0.76 -25.31 21.57
N ALA A 162 0.21 -25.47 20.67
CA ALA A 162 -0.02 -25.81 19.26
C ALA A 162 -0.68 -27.18 19.08
N GLU A 163 -0.27 -28.18 19.87
CA GLU A 163 -0.89 -29.51 19.85
C GLU A 163 -2.35 -29.43 20.33
N THR A 164 -2.59 -28.72 21.43
CA THR A 164 -3.92 -28.58 22.03
C THR A 164 -4.88 -27.82 21.13
N LEU A 165 -4.42 -26.79 20.42
CA LEU A 165 -5.24 -26.01 19.49
C LEU A 165 -5.75 -26.82 18.29
N LYS A 166 -5.22 -28.04 18.05
CA LYS A 166 -5.73 -28.97 17.04
C LYS A 166 -6.90 -29.83 17.54
N GLU A 167 -7.20 -29.81 18.83
CA GLU A 167 -8.27 -30.59 19.45
C GLU A 167 -9.60 -29.80 19.49
N GLU A 168 -10.75 -30.49 19.53
CA GLU A 168 -12.03 -29.85 19.85
C GLU A 168 -12.07 -29.47 21.35
N PRO A 169 -12.69 -28.32 21.74
CA PRO A 169 -13.43 -27.37 20.90
C PRO A 169 -12.57 -26.26 20.24
N TRP A 170 -11.24 -26.29 20.44
CA TRP A 170 -10.31 -25.22 20.07
C TRP A 170 -10.04 -25.12 18.57
N LYS A 171 -10.08 -26.27 17.88
CA LYS A 171 -9.85 -26.40 16.44
C LYS A 171 -10.95 -25.74 15.60
N SER A 172 -12.18 -25.65 16.11
CA SER A 172 -13.31 -25.20 15.30
C SER A 172 -13.11 -23.74 14.87
N GLY A 173 -13.17 -23.49 13.55
CA GLY A 173 -12.91 -22.19 12.91
C GLY A 173 -13.96 -21.11 13.17
N LYS A 174 -14.51 -21.03 14.38
CA LYS A 174 -15.40 -19.95 14.80
C LYS A 174 -14.78 -19.19 15.96
N HIS A 175 -14.82 -17.85 15.87
CA HIS A 175 -14.36 -16.87 16.86
C HIS A 175 -15.04 -16.96 18.24
N GLU A 176 -15.80 -18.02 18.53
CA GLU A 176 -16.62 -18.17 19.74
C GLU A 176 -15.77 -18.31 21.01
N LEU A 177 -14.59 -18.93 20.94
CA LEU A 177 -13.74 -19.16 22.13
C LEU A 177 -12.44 -18.36 22.11
N LEU A 178 -11.72 -18.34 20.99
CA LEU A 178 -10.46 -17.59 20.87
C LEU A 178 -10.68 -16.12 20.48
N GLY A 179 -11.87 -15.75 20.01
CA GLY A 179 -12.17 -14.38 19.63
C GLY A 179 -11.46 -13.89 18.36
N TRP A 180 -11.81 -12.68 17.94
CA TRP A 180 -11.09 -11.96 16.90
C TRP A 180 -9.78 -11.39 17.49
N GLY A 181 -8.65 -11.57 16.80
CA GLY A 181 -7.35 -11.02 17.23
C GLY A 181 -6.48 -11.93 18.11
N PHE A 182 -6.86 -13.20 18.34
CA PHE A 182 -6.02 -14.19 19.03
C PHE A 182 -4.62 -14.30 18.41
N GLN A 183 -4.55 -14.42 17.08
CA GLN A 183 -3.28 -14.53 16.34
C GLN A 183 -2.41 -13.28 16.50
N GLU A 184 -3.01 -12.09 16.48
CA GLU A 184 -2.29 -10.84 16.70
C GLU A 184 -1.76 -10.73 18.14
N ALA A 185 -2.52 -11.24 19.12
CA ALA A 185 -2.07 -11.30 20.52
C ALA A 185 -0.92 -12.30 20.72
N VAL A 186 -0.97 -13.47 20.08
CA VAL A 186 0.13 -14.46 20.09
C VAL A 186 1.36 -13.88 19.41
N ALA A 187 1.22 -13.32 18.20
CA ALA A 187 2.32 -12.68 17.49
C ALA A 187 2.98 -11.60 18.38
N ARG A 188 2.20 -10.67 18.93
CA ARG A 188 2.70 -9.63 19.86
C ARG A 188 3.42 -10.18 21.08
N ALA A 189 2.93 -11.28 21.66
CA ALA A 189 3.56 -11.90 22.83
C ALA A 189 4.97 -12.42 22.50
N TRP A 190 5.13 -13.00 21.32
CA TRP A 190 6.39 -13.58 20.86
C TRP A 190 7.32 -12.58 20.16
N MET A 191 6.80 -11.49 19.60
CA MET A 191 7.57 -10.52 18.81
C MET A 191 8.86 -10.02 19.48
N LYS A 192 8.90 -9.94 20.81
CA LYS A 192 10.08 -9.46 21.54
C LYS A 192 10.98 -10.57 22.06
N SER A 193 10.44 -11.77 22.28
CA SER A 193 11.16 -12.88 22.93
C SER A 193 11.68 -13.91 21.94
N ASP A 194 10.87 -14.27 20.95
CA ASP A 194 11.24 -15.20 19.88
C ASP A 194 10.28 -15.04 18.68
N PRO A 195 10.65 -14.18 17.71
CA PRO A 195 9.88 -13.96 16.49
C PRO A 195 9.76 -15.17 15.57
N GLN A 196 10.67 -16.16 15.67
CA GLN A 196 10.59 -17.37 14.85
C GLN A 196 9.41 -18.23 15.29
N ALA A 197 9.21 -18.36 16.61
CA ALA A 197 8.03 -19.00 17.18
C ALA A 197 6.74 -18.26 16.81
N ALA A 198 6.77 -16.92 16.72
CA ALA A 198 5.64 -16.13 16.23
C ALA A 198 5.26 -16.54 14.78
N ILE A 199 6.23 -16.64 13.87
CA ILE A 199 6.00 -17.06 12.48
C ILE A 199 5.48 -18.51 12.43
N ALA A 200 6.09 -19.42 13.19
CA ALA A 200 5.66 -20.81 13.26
C ALA A 200 4.21 -20.98 13.74
N SER A 201 3.69 -20.01 14.50
CA SER A 201 2.32 -20.05 15.03
C SER A 201 1.23 -19.66 14.01
N LEU A 202 1.58 -19.00 12.90
CA LEU A 202 0.62 -18.48 11.89
C LEU A 202 -0.22 -19.56 11.19
N GLY A 203 0.23 -20.82 11.23
CA GLY A 203 -0.48 -21.99 10.68
C GLY A 203 -1.46 -22.66 11.65
N LEU A 204 -1.63 -22.13 12.86
CA LEU A 204 -2.51 -22.70 13.89
C LEU A 204 -3.95 -22.15 13.79
N ALA A 205 -4.91 -22.87 14.39
CA ALA A 205 -6.35 -22.62 14.26
C ALA A 205 -6.76 -21.15 14.45
N GLY A 206 -7.73 -20.69 13.65
CA GLY A 206 -8.31 -19.34 13.75
C GLY A 206 -7.64 -18.23 12.92
N SER A 207 -6.72 -18.57 12.01
CA SER A 207 -6.11 -17.59 11.09
C SER A 207 -7.07 -17.18 9.97
N LEU A 208 -7.34 -15.89 9.84
CA LEU A 208 -7.99 -15.27 8.67
C LEU A 208 -6.97 -14.64 7.72
N THR A 209 -5.74 -14.47 8.17
CA THR A 209 -4.65 -13.94 7.36
C THR A 209 -4.01 -15.07 6.60
N ASN A 210 -3.75 -14.85 5.31
CA ASN A 210 -2.82 -15.70 4.57
C ASN A 210 -1.52 -15.80 5.40
N PRO A 211 -1.06 -17.02 5.77
CA PRO A 211 0.17 -17.19 6.54
C PRO A 211 1.36 -16.42 5.99
N ASP A 212 1.42 -16.28 4.65
CA ASP A 212 2.46 -15.50 3.98
C ASP A 212 2.41 -14.00 4.31
N ASP A 213 1.22 -13.42 4.44
CA ASP A 213 1.06 -11.99 4.76
C ASP A 213 1.32 -11.75 6.25
N GLY A 214 0.87 -12.66 7.12
CA GLY A 214 1.20 -12.61 8.55
C GLY A 214 2.70 -12.71 8.81
N GLN A 215 3.40 -13.55 8.04
CA GLN A 215 4.85 -13.70 8.15
C GLN A 215 5.59 -12.43 7.73
N LYS A 216 5.15 -11.75 6.65
CA LYS A 216 5.74 -10.48 6.22
C LYS A 216 5.64 -9.40 7.29
N GLU A 217 4.48 -9.26 7.95
CA GLU A 217 4.30 -8.27 9.01
C GLU A 217 5.21 -8.56 10.22
N ILE A 218 5.27 -9.82 10.66
CA ILE A 218 6.15 -10.24 11.76
C ILE A 218 7.62 -9.97 11.40
N LEU A 219 8.06 -10.29 10.19
CA LEU A 219 9.44 -10.06 9.78
C LEU A 219 9.80 -8.56 9.73
N LYS A 220 8.88 -7.70 9.30
CA LYS A 220 9.09 -6.23 9.33
C LYS A 220 9.23 -5.72 10.76
N GLU A 221 8.37 -6.15 11.67
CA GLU A 221 8.44 -5.74 13.08
C GLU A 221 9.69 -6.31 13.76
N TRP A 222 10.09 -7.54 13.43
CA TRP A 222 11.34 -8.13 13.91
C TRP A 222 12.54 -7.33 13.40
N ALA A 223 12.55 -6.93 12.13
CA ALA A 223 13.63 -6.15 11.54
C ALA A 223 13.85 -4.78 12.22
N LYS A 224 12.79 -4.18 12.80
CA LYS A 224 12.90 -2.94 13.60
C LYS A 224 13.60 -3.15 14.95
N ILE A 225 13.56 -4.37 15.49
CA ILE A 225 14.12 -4.73 16.80
C ILE A 225 15.53 -5.34 16.64
N ASP A 226 15.66 -6.32 15.76
CA ASP A 226 16.89 -7.05 15.44
C ASP A 226 16.91 -7.39 13.94
N PHE A 227 17.42 -6.44 13.16
CA PHE A 227 17.54 -6.57 11.71
C PHE A 227 18.36 -7.79 11.31
N ALA A 228 19.51 -8.04 11.96
CA ALA A 228 20.42 -9.10 11.56
C ALA A 228 19.76 -10.48 11.68
N ALA A 229 19.00 -10.72 12.76
CA ALA A 229 18.32 -11.98 12.95
C ALA A 229 17.14 -12.16 11.97
N ALA A 230 16.34 -11.11 11.74
CA ALA A 230 15.25 -11.12 10.76
C ALA A 230 15.76 -11.34 9.32
N TRP A 231 16.84 -10.64 8.95
CA TRP A 231 17.50 -10.75 7.66
C TRP A 231 18.03 -12.16 7.43
N LYS A 232 18.77 -12.71 8.40
CA LYS A 232 19.28 -14.08 8.33
C LYS A 232 18.15 -15.10 8.17
N TYR A 233 17.05 -14.95 8.90
CA TYR A 233 15.88 -15.82 8.76
C TYR A 233 15.32 -15.77 7.33
N GLN A 234 15.09 -14.56 6.80
CA GLN A 234 14.52 -14.36 5.47
C GLN A 234 15.41 -14.86 4.32
N MET A 235 16.74 -14.84 4.52
CA MET A 235 17.74 -15.22 3.53
C MET A 235 18.20 -16.69 3.64
N THR A 236 17.82 -17.41 4.70
CA THR A 236 18.23 -18.82 4.88
C THR A 236 17.70 -19.70 3.74
N GLY A 237 18.59 -20.46 3.09
CA GLY A 237 18.24 -21.38 1.98
C GLY A 237 18.05 -20.70 0.62
N LYS A 238 18.24 -19.39 0.53
CA LYS A 238 18.24 -18.63 -0.74
C LYS A 238 19.69 -18.44 -1.22
N PRO A 239 19.95 -18.48 -2.53
CA PRO A 239 21.32 -18.37 -3.05
C PRO A 239 22.00 -17.08 -2.57
N GLU A 240 23.23 -17.23 -2.07
CA GLU A 240 24.09 -16.09 -1.70
C GLU A 240 24.45 -15.29 -2.96
N GLY A 241 24.28 -13.97 -2.88
CA GLY A 241 24.63 -13.05 -3.95
C GLY A 241 23.48 -12.74 -4.90
N GLN A 242 22.97 -11.51 -4.77
CA GLN A 242 22.50 -10.67 -5.88
C GLN A 242 21.50 -11.28 -6.89
N SER A 243 20.45 -12.00 -6.48
CA SER A 243 19.20 -11.96 -7.26
C SER A 243 18.41 -10.67 -6.92
N LEU A 244 19.11 -9.52 -6.95
CA LEU A 244 18.68 -8.12 -7.03
C LEU A 244 17.55 -7.61 -6.12
N ILE A 245 17.42 -8.21 -4.93
CA ILE A 245 16.36 -8.04 -3.94
C ILE A 245 15.03 -8.67 -4.42
N LEU A 246 14.70 -9.80 -3.81
CA LEU A 246 13.38 -10.40 -3.93
C LEU A 246 12.36 -9.41 -3.34
N THR A 247 11.17 -9.28 -3.92
CA THR A 247 10.05 -8.42 -3.43
C THR A 247 9.76 -8.55 -1.92
N GLN A 248 10.19 -9.65 -1.30
CA GLN A 248 10.03 -9.91 0.14
C GLN A 248 11.14 -9.34 1.04
N ALA A 249 12.26 -8.87 0.50
CA ALA A 249 13.41 -8.38 1.28
C ALA A 249 13.43 -6.84 1.37
N ASP A 250 12.93 -6.11 0.37
CA ASP A 250 12.80 -4.64 0.41
C ASP A 250 12.03 -4.12 1.64
N PRO A 251 10.90 -4.74 2.04
CA PRO A 251 10.17 -4.25 3.21
C PRO A 251 10.96 -4.41 4.51
N LEU A 252 11.83 -5.44 4.61
CA LEU A 252 12.69 -5.63 5.78
C LEU A 252 13.83 -4.61 5.80
N LEU A 253 14.47 -4.35 4.65
CA LEU A 253 15.47 -3.30 4.52
C LEU A 253 14.89 -1.94 4.88
N ALA A 254 13.74 -1.59 4.33
CA ALA A 254 13.05 -0.35 4.65
C ALA A 254 12.75 -0.23 6.15
N ALA A 255 12.23 -1.29 6.78
CA ALA A 255 11.95 -1.31 8.22
C ALA A 255 13.22 -1.12 9.07
N GLY A 256 14.32 -1.80 8.73
CA GLY A 256 15.61 -1.67 9.41
C GLY A 256 16.24 -0.28 9.24
N LEU A 257 16.19 0.29 8.02
CA LEU A 257 16.72 1.62 7.72
C LEU A 257 15.95 2.73 8.47
N LEU A 258 14.62 2.66 8.48
CA LEU A 258 13.77 3.59 9.24
C LEU A 258 13.96 3.46 10.75
N ALA A 259 14.32 2.26 11.24
CA ALA A 259 14.69 2.03 12.64
C ALA A 259 16.13 2.45 12.98
N GLY A 260 16.94 2.82 11.99
CA GLY A 260 18.34 3.24 12.19
C GLY A 260 19.35 2.10 12.37
N SER A 261 19.05 0.89 11.88
CA SER A 261 19.99 -0.24 11.92
C SER A 261 21.21 0.01 11.03
N LYS A 262 22.41 -0.19 11.60
CA LYS A 262 23.67 -0.08 10.86
C LYS A 262 23.90 -1.29 9.95
N GLU A 263 23.38 -2.44 10.35
CA GLU A 263 23.43 -3.69 9.61
C GLU A 263 22.57 -3.58 8.35
N ALA A 264 21.36 -3.01 8.45
CA ALA A 264 20.51 -2.74 7.29
C ALA A 264 21.19 -1.81 6.27
N LEU A 265 21.89 -0.79 6.76
CA LEU A 265 22.69 0.09 5.92
C LEU A 265 23.86 -0.64 5.25
N ALA A 266 24.57 -1.50 5.98
CA ALA A 266 25.68 -2.27 5.42
C ALA A 266 25.21 -3.25 4.33
N GLU A 267 24.07 -3.92 4.53
CA GLU A 267 23.46 -4.78 3.50
C GLU A 267 23.08 -3.98 2.25
N LEU A 268 22.47 -2.80 2.42
CA LEU A 268 22.15 -1.90 1.31
C LEU A 268 23.40 -1.42 0.55
N GLU A 269 24.46 -1.05 1.28
CA GLU A 269 25.72 -0.56 0.71
C GLU A 269 26.51 -1.65 -0.03
N ALA A 270 26.32 -2.92 0.35
CA ALA A 270 26.89 -4.07 -0.35
C ALA A 270 26.20 -4.37 -1.69
N LEU A 271 25.02 -3.80 -1.94
CA LEU A 271 24.29 -3.99 -3.19
C LEU A 271 24.78 -3.05 -4.30
N PRO A 272 24.81 -3.53 -5.57
CA PRO A 272 25.15 -2.68 -6.70
C PRO A 272 24.11 -1.56 -6.83
N ALA A 273 24.57 -0.36 -7.17
CA ALA A 273 23.69 0.80 -7.35
C ALA A 273 22.73 0.62 -8.54
N GLU A 274 23.18 -0.11 -9.57
CA GLU A 274 22.41 -0.40 -10.78
C GLU A 274 22.52 -1.87 -11.15
N ALA A 275 21.43 -2.42 -11.69
CA ALA A 275 21.42 -3.77 -12.19
C ALA A 275 20.87 -3.86 -13.61
N LYS A 276 21.68 -4.42 -14.51
CA LYS A 276 21.30 -4.57 -15.91
C LYS A 276 20.18 -5.60 -16.06
N SER A 277 19.10 -5.20 -16.72
CA SER A 277 18.00 -6.09 -17.04
C SER A 277 18.21 -6.79 -18.38
N PRO A 278 17.91 -8.11 -18.49
CA PRO A 278 17.96 -8.81 -19.76
C PRO A 278 16.91 -8.32 -20.77
N PHE A 279 15.95 -7.49 -20.34
CA PHE A 279 14.90 -6.92 -21.18
C PHE A 279 15.24 -5.51 -21.72
N GLY A 280 16.46 -5.02 -21.50
CA GLY A 280 16.98 -3.73 -21.99
C GLY A 280 17.03 -2.64 -20.93
N ASP A 281 17.72 -1.54 -21.24
CA ASP A 281 18.09 -0.49 -20.27
C ASP A 281 16.90 0.16 -19.56
N ARG A 282 15.74 0.25 -20.23
CA ARG A 282 14.48 0.78 -19.67
C ARG A 282 13.92 -0.03 -18.49
N PHE A 283 14.37 -1.27 -18.31
CA PHE A 283 13.97 -2.15 -17.22
C PHE A 283 15.11 -2.45 -16.26
N ASN A 284 16.25 -1.76 -16.37
CA ASN A 284 17.32 -1.87 -15.39
C ASN A 284 16.71 -1.64 -14.00
N ALA A 285 16.92 -2.59 -13.09
CA ALA A 285 16.43 -2.44 -11.74
C ALA A 285 17.36 -1.46 -11.03
N THR A 286 16.79 -0.47 -10.35
CA THR A 286 17.45 0.18 -9.23
C THR A 286 17.16 -0.73 -8.03
N PRO A 287 18.10 -1.57 -7.56
CA PRO A 287 17.81 -2.47 -6.43
C PRO A 287 17.41 -1.67 -5.18
N ARG A 288 17.77 -0.39 -5.15
CA ARG A 288 17.43 0.58 -4.11
C ARG A 288 16.04 1.24 -4.32
N GLY A 289 15.46 1.15 -5.53
CA GLY A 289 14.13 1.66 -5.91
C GLY A 289 12.99 1.09 -5.09
N GLU A 290 12.89 -0.23 -5.06
CA GLU A 290 11.82 -0.92 -4.32
C GLU A 290 11.97 -0.72 -2.80
N THR A 291 13.20 -0.65 -2.29
CA THR A 291 13.48 -0.28 -0.89
C THR A 291 13.06 1.16 -0.59
N ALA A 292 13.40 2.14 -1.44
CA ALA A 292 12.97 3.54 -1.28
C ALA A 292 11.45 3.66 -1.28
N LYS A 293 10.78 2.98 -2.22
CA LYS A 293 9.33 2.89 -2.28
C LYS A 293 8.76 2.32 -0.99
N CYS A 294 9.29 1.21 -0.48
CA CYS A 294 8.86 0.63 0.80
C CYS A 294 9.07 1.58 1.98
N MET A 295 10.14 2.38 2.01
CA MET A 295 10.37 3.39 3.05
C MET A 295 9.30 4.49 2.99
N VAL A 296 9.02 5.02 1.79
CA VAL A 296 8.01 6.06 1.56
C VAL A 296 6.57 5.51 1.76
N ASP A 297 6.33 4.22 1.52
CA ASP A 297 5.08 3.53 1.82
C ASP A 297 4.85 3.33 3.32
N ALA A 298 5.90 3.04 4.07
CA ALA A 298 5.82 2.83 5.52
C ALA A 298 5.67 4.16 6.29
N ASP A 299 6.53 5.14 6.01
CA ASP A 299 6.52 6.44 6.67
C ASP A 299 7.21 7.50 5.78
N PRO A 300 6.45 8.28 4.98
CA PRO A 300 7.00 9.30 4.10
C PRO A 300 7.86 10.34 4.82
N ALA A 301 7.46 10.74 6.04
CA ALA A 301 8.15 11.79 6.79
C ALA A 301 9.48 11.28 7.34
N ALA A 302 9.50 10.06 7.89
CA ALA A 302 10.74 9.44 8.34
C ALA A 302 11.67 9.12 7.17
N ALA A 303 11.13 8.70 6.02
CA ALA A 303 11.92 8.46 4.80
C ALA A 303 12.59 9.74 4.27
N LEU A 304 11.86 10.85 4.17
CA LEU A 304 12.43 12.14 3.76
C LEU A 304 13.50 12.62 4.75
N LYS A 305 13.23 12.55 6.05
CA LYS A 305 14.22 12.88 7.08
C LYS A 305 15.47 11.99 6.99
N TRP A 306 15.29 10.71 6.68
CA TRP A 306 16.40 9.81 6.42
C TRP A 306 17.21 10.28 5.21
N ALA A 307 16.56 10.62 4.09
CA ALA A 307 17.22 11.12 2.89
C ALA A 307 18.01 12.43 3.16
N GLU A 308 17.44 13.37 3.91
CA GLU A 308 18.09 14.63 4.33
C GLU A 308 19.35 14.40 5.18
N SER A 309 19.40 13.30 5.94
CA SER A 309 20.54 12.96 6.80
C SER A 309 21.72 12.36 6.03
N ARG A 310 21.52 11.99 4.76
CA ARG A 310 22.55 11.35 3.93
C ARG A 310 23.44 12.37 3.22
N PRO A 311 24.67 11.99 2.84
CA PRO A 311 25.52 12.82 2.01
C PRO A 311 24.87 13.18 0.67
N GLU A 312 25.22 14.35 0.12
CA GLU A 312 24.78 14.73 -1.22
C GLU A 312 25.22 13.67 -2.25
N GLY A 313 24.29 13.20 -3.07
CA GLY A 313 24.55 12.19 -4.08
C GLY A 313 24.27 10.75 -3.67
N ASP A 314 23.82 10.49 -2.43
CA ASP A 314 23.40 9.15 -2.01
C ASP A 314 22.28 8.61 -2.93
N PRO A 315 22.49 7.46 -3.61
CA PRO A 315 21.53 6.94 -4.57
C PRO A 315 20.16 6.62 -3.97
N LEU A 316 20.11 6.10 -2.74
CA LEU A 316 18.83 5.77 -2.10
C LEU A 316 18.12 7.05 -1.65
N ALA A 317 18.87 8.05 -1.15
CA ALA A 317 18.27 9.33 -0.77
C ALA A 317 17.56 9.98 -1.97
N LYS A 318 18.21 10.01 -3.14
CA LYS A 318 17.58 10.56 -4.36
C LYS A 318 16.36 9.78 -4.81
N GLU A 319 16.41 8.45 -4.70
CA GLU A 319 15.29 7.58 -5.03
C GLU A 319 14.10 7.81 -4.07
N ILE A 320 14.35 8.03 -2.78
CA ILE A 320 13.33 8.42 -1.80
C ILE A 320 12.67 9.74 -2.21
N LEU A 321 13.45 10.73 -2.67
CA LEU A 321 12.89 12.00 -3.16
C LEU A 321 11.96 11.77 -4.36
N ALA A 322 12.35 10.96 -5.34
CA ALA A 322 11.53 10.64 -6.51
C ALA A 322 10.22 9.91 -6.11
N GLN A 323 10.30 8.91 -5.23
CA GLN A 323 9.13 8.17 -4.75
C GLN A 323 8.19 9.05 -3.89
N ALA A 324 8.75 9.94 -3.07
CA ALA A 324 7.97 10.91 -2.30
C ALA A 324 7.29 11.94 -3.20
N ALA A 325 7.97 12.42 -4.24
CA ALA A 325 7.41 13.32 -5.23
C ALA A 325 6.18 12.72 -5.93
N SER A 326 6.27 11.45 -6.34
CA SER A 326 5.17 10.72 -6.96
C SER A 326 3.91 10.67 -6.08
N LYS A 327 4.06 10.44 -4.77
CA LYS A 327 2.93 10.47 -3.83
C LYS A 327 2.33 11.86 -3.62
N LEU A 328 3.16 12.89 -3.67
CA LEU A 328 2.74 14.26 -3.42
C LEU A 328 2.16 14.93 -4.66
N ALA A 329 2.42 14.44 -5.87
CA ALA A 329 2.05 15.09 -7.13
C ALA A 329 0.60 15.59 -7.19
N SER A 330 -0.36 14.80 -6.70
CA SER A 330 -1.78 15.18 -6.71
C SER A 330 -2.19 16.08 -5.54
N SER A 331 -1.50 16.04 -4.40
CA SER A 331 -1.92 16.69 -3.15
C SER A 331 -1.10 17.94 -2.79
N ASP A 332 0.18 17.95 -3.12
CA ASP A 332 1.11 19.06 -2.99
C ASP A 332 2.02 19.10 -4.24
N PRO A 333 1.50 19.61 -5.38
CA PRO A 333 2.23 19.58 -6.65
C PRO A 333 3.50 20.43 -6.63
N VAL A 334 3.54 21.51 -5.83
CA VAL A 334 4.75 22.35 -5.74
C VAL A 334 5.84 21.59 -5.00
N LYS A 335 5.51 20.94 -3.87
CA LYS A 335 6.51 20.15 -3.15
C LYS A 335 6.98 18.94 -3.96
N ALA A 336 6.08 18.30 -4.71
CA ALA A 336 6.44 17.22 -5.62
C ALA A 336 7.47 17.67 -6.68
N LEU A 337 7.28 18.84 -7.27
CA LEU A 337 8.19 19.41 -8.27
C LEU A 337 9.57 19.77 -7.69
N GLU A 338 9.62 20.25 -6.44
CA GLU A 338 10.89 20.46 -5.73
C GLU A 338 11.64 19.12 -5.57
N LEU A 339 10.97 18.11 -5.00
CA LEU A 339 11.57 16.81 -4.70
C LEU A 339 12.04 16.07 -5.96
N ILE A 340 11.25 16.09 -7.04
CA ILE A 340 11.63 15.42 -8.29
C ILE A 340 12.84 16.08 -8.94
N THR A 341 12.97 17.42 -8.84
CA THR A 341 14.14 18.16 -9.31
C THR A 341 15.38 17.81 -8.49
N GLU A 342 15.25 17.75 -7.15
CA GLU A 342 16.34 17.38 -6.24
C GLU A 342 16.81 15.93 -6.40
N SER A 343 15.91 15.03 -6.86
CA SER A 343 16.25 13.63 -7.16
C SER A 343 17.32 13.51 -8.26
N LYS A 344 17.49 14.53 -9.12
CA LYS A 344 18.43 14.55 -10.25
C LYS A 344 18.27 13.31 -11.17
N GLY A 345 17.03 12.85 -11.39
CA GLY A 345 16.71 11.74 -12.29
C GLY A 345 17.12 10.37 -11.75
N ALA A 346 17.06 10.17 -10.43
CA ALA A 346 17.33 8.86 -9.83
C ALA A 346 16.23 7.85 -10.13
N GLY A 347 14.97 8.31 -10.21
CA GLY A 347 13.83 7.50 -10.60
C GLY A 347 13.89 7.05 -12.06
N ARG A 348 12.95 6.20 -12.44
CA ARG A 348 12.83 5.81 -13.86
C ARG A 348 12.31 7.01 -14.65
N SER A 349 12.87 7.25 -15.83
CA SER A 349 12.51 8.43 -16.64
C SER A 349 10.99 8.59 -16.85
N TRP A 350 10.28 7.50 -17.10
CA TRP A 350 8.82 7.51 -17.29
C TRP A 350 8.02 7.75 -16.00
N GLU A 351 8.58 7.41 -14.83
CA GLU A 351 7.98 7.73 -13.52
C GLU A 351 8.11 9.23 -13.25
N ASP A 352 9.30 9.81 -13.48
CA ASP A 352 9.56 11.24 -13.35
C ASP A 352 8.65 12.07 -14.28
N GLU A 353 8.54 11.67 -15.56
CA GLU A 353 7.59 12.26 -16.52
C GLU A 353 6.14 12.21 -16.00
N GLY A 354 5.76 11.11 -15.34
CA GLY A 354 4.46 10.96 -14.68
C GLY A 354 4.25 11.94 -13.54
N VAL A 355 5.28 12.17 -12.71
CA VAL A 355 5.23 13.15 -11.61
C VAL A 355 5.01 14.56 -12.15
N PHE A 356 5.72 14.97 -13.21
CA PHE A 356 5.52 16.26 -13.85
C PHE A 356 4.08 16.41 -14.37
N ARG A 357 3.58 15.42 -15.13
CA ARG A 357 2.21 15.46 -15.67
C ARG A 357 1.16 15.60 -14.57
N GLU A 358 1.22 14.76 -13.53
CA GLU A 358 0.24 14.80 -12.43
C GLU A 358 0.35 16.09 -11.61
N SER A 359 1.58 16.55 -11.33
CA SER A 359 1.79 17.79 -10.57
C SER A 359 1.25 19.00 -11.31
N PHE A 360 1.48 19.10 -12.62
CA PHE A 360 0.96 20.21 -13.42
C PHE A 360 -0.55 20.08 -13.70
N ALA A 361 -1.10 18.87 -13.76
CA ALA A 361 -2.54 18.67 -13.79
C ALA A 361 -3.21 19.14 -12.48
N SER A 362 -2.66 18.79 -11.32
CA SER A 362 -3.16 19.24 -10.02
C SER A 362 -2.97 20.74 -9.80
N LEU A 363 -1.81 21.29 -10.20
CA LEU A 363 -1.54 22.72 -10.13
C LEU A 363 -2.49 23.50 -11.04
N ALA A 364 -2.71 23.07 -12.28
CA ALA A 364 -3.67 23.71 -13.17
C ALA A 364 -5.11 23.64 -12.64
N ALA A 365 -5.47 22.58 -11.91
CA ALA A 365 -6.78 22.46 -11.28
C ALA A 365 -7.04 23.52 -10.19
N SER A 366 -5.98 24.01 -9.54
CA SER A 366 -6.06 24.93 -8.40
C SER A 366 -5.66 26.37 -8.76
N ASP A 367 -4.62 26.53 -9.58
CA ASP A 367 -4.07 27.80 -10.04
C ASP A 367 -3.48 27.66 -11.48
N PRO A 368 -4.33 27.79 -12.52
CA PRO A 368 -3.89 27.71 -13.91
C PRO A 368 -2.82 28.74 -14.27
N ALA A 369 -2.90 29.95 -13.72
CA ALA A 369 -1.96 31.02 -14.03
C ALA A 369 -0.55 30.68 -13.51
N LYS A 370 -0.45 30.19 -12.28
CA LYS A 370 0.81 29.72 -11.71
C LYS A 370 1.36 28.51 -12.47
N ALA A 371 0.51 27.59 -12.91
CA ALA A 371 0.96 26.47 -13.75
C ALA A 371 1.63 26.96 -15.04
N VAL A 372 1.03 27.93 -15.75
CA VAL A 372 1.59 28.52 -16.96
C VAL A 372 2.89 29.27 -16.70
N GLU A 373 2.97 30.05 -15.63
CA GLU A 373 4.20 30.74 -15.21
C GLU A 373 5.33 29.74 -14.96
N MET A 374 5.05 28.66 -14.23
CA MET A 374 6.04 27.63 -13.95
C MET A 374 6.48 26.92 -15.22
N ILE A 375 5.56 26.52 -16.12
CA ILE A 375 5.88 25.93 -17.43
C ILE A 375 6.85 26.82 -18.22
N ALA A 376 6.64 28.14 -18.20
CA ALA A 376 7.50 29.09 -18.89
C ALA A 376 8.95 29.09 -18.39
N SER A 377 9.16 28.78 -17.11
CA SER A 377 10.47 28.73 -16.47
C SER A 377 11.20 27.38 -16.57
N MET A 378 10.56 26.34 -17.12
CA MET A 378 11.10 24.98 -17.15
C MET A 378 12.12 24.75 -18.29
N GLU A 379 13.06 23.85 -18.02
CA GLU A 379 13.97 23.29 -19.03
C GLU A 379 13.21 22.51 -20.12
N PRO A 380 13.66 22.53 -21.39
CA PRO A 380 12.93 21.93 -22.52
C PRO A 380 12.50 20.47 -22.31
N GLY A 381 13.37 19.64 -21.70
CA GLY A 381 13.10 18.19 -21.54
C GLY A 381 11.89 17.84 -20.66
N HIS A 382 11.57 18.65 -19.64
CA HIS A 382 10.44 18.41 -18.74
C HIS A 382 9.23 19.30 -19.06
N ARG A 383 9.42 20.32 -19.90
CA ARG A 383 8.40 21.29 -20.27
C ARG A 383 7.21 20.64 -20.98
N LYS A 384 7.47 19.68 -21.88
CA LYS A 384 6.41 18.96 -22.59
C LYS A 384 5.47 18.17 -21.67
N ASP A 385 6.00 17.57 -20.60
CA ASP A 385 5.21 16.81 -19.63
C ASP A 385 4.37 17.74 -18.76
N ALA A 386 4.92 18.89 -18.39
CA ALA A 386 4.19 19.93 -17.69
C ALA A 386 3.05 20.53 -18.55
N MET A 387 3.34 20.84 -19.82
CA MET A 387 2.33 21.29 -20.79
C MET A 387 1.25 20.22 -20.99
N SER A 388 1.64 18.94 -21.09
CA SER A 388 0.70 17.83 -21.23
C SER A 388 -0.21 17.68 -20.01
N GLY A 389 0.33 17.77 -18.79
CA GLY A 389 -0.44 17.78 -17.55
C GLY A 389 -1.45 18.92 -17.48
N TYR A 390 -1.01 20.13 -17.84
CA TYR A 390 -1.88 21.30 -17.95
C TYR A 390 -3.03 21.07 -18.94
N LEU A 391 -2.72 20.66 -20.18
CA LEU A 391 -3.73 20.40 -21.22
C LEU A 391 -4.73 19.32 -20.79
N THR A 392 -4.22 18.24 -20.18
CA THR A 392 -5.02 17.11 -19.69
C THR A 392 -6.09 17.57 -18.70
N ARG A 393 -5.73 18.47 -17.78
CA ARG A 393 -6.66 19.02 -16.78
C ARG A 393 -7.54 20.10 -17.36
N MET A 394 -6.95 21.12 -17.98
CA MET A 394 -7.65 22.33 -18.37
C MET A 394 -8.63 22.07 -19.49
N PHE A 395 -8.34 21.17 -20.44
CA PHE A 395 -9.27 20.84 -21.50
C PHE A 395 -10.58 20.22 -20.97
N ALA A 396 -10.53 19.53 -19.82
CA ALA A 396 -11.71 18.95 -19.19
C ALA A 396 -12.56 19.97 -18.41
N VAL A 397 -12.00 21.13 -18.07
CA VAL A 397 -12.63 22.14 -17.19
C VAL A 397 -13.00 23.41 -17.96
N ASP A 398 -12.12 23.86 -18.86
CA ASP A 398 -12.21 25.10 -19.61
C ASP A 398 -11.55 24.94 -20.98
N VAL A 399 -12.37 24.56 -21.96
CA VAL A 399 -11.93 24.38 -23.35
C VAL A 399 -11.48 25.71 -23.95
N GLU A 400 -12.22 26.81 -23.75
CA GLU A 400 -11.88 28.12 -24.31
C GLU A 400 -10.55 28.64 -23.77
N GLY A 401 -10.35 28.60 -22.45
CA GLY A 401 -9.08 28.98 -21.84
C GLY A 401 -7.92 28.07 -22.26
N THR A 402 -8.18 26.78 -22.53
CA THR A 402 -7.17 25.88 -23.10
C THR A 402 -6.77 26.29 -24.51
N LEU A 403 -7.72 26.70 -25.36
CA LEU A 403 -7.44 27.19 -26.70
C LEU A 403 -6.64 28.50 -26.66
N ASP A 404 -7.00 29.43 -25.76
CA ASP A 404 -6.24 30.67 -25.58
C ASP A 404 -4.79 30.39 -25.14
N GLN A 405 -4.59 29.43 -24.23
CA GLN A 405 -3.25 29.05 -23.81
C GLN A 405 -2.44 28.37 -24.93
N CYS A 406 -3.06 27.50 -25.73
CA CYS A 406 -2.42 26.93 -26.93
C CYS A 406 -1.99 28.02 -27.91
N ARG A 407 -2.83 29.04 -28.11
CA ARG A 407 -2.50 30.19 -28.98
C ARG A 407 -1.30 30.97 -28.45
N ALA A 408 -1.23 31.18 -27.13
CA ALA A 408 -0.09 31.82 -26.49
C ALA A 408 1.20 31.00 -26.67
N TRP A 409 1.15 29.69 -26.46
CA TRP A 409 2.30 28.80 -26.66
C TRP A 409 2.74 28.70 -28.12
N LEU A 410 1.83 28.77 -29.09
CA LEU A 410 2.19 28.81 -30.52
C LEU A 410 2.86 30.12 -30.93
N ALA A 411 2.65 31.21 -30.18
CA ALA A 411 3.30 32.49 -30.41
C ALA A 411 4.75 32.54 -29.85
N ASP A 412 5.06 31.70 -28.86
CA ASP A 412 6.39 31.57 -28.29
C ASP A 412 7.21 30.50 -29.06
N PRO A 413 8.38 30.85 -29.65
CA PRO A 413 9.17 29.91 -30.45
C PRO A 413 9.65 28.66 -29.71
N GLU A 414 9.88 28.73 -28.41
CA GLU A 414 10.36 27.62 -27.60
C GLU A 414 9.21 26.73 -27.14
N MET A 415 8.05 27.31 -26.79
CA MET A 415 6.84 26.55 -26.48
C MET A 415 6.26 25.86 -27.71
N LYS A 416 6.31 26.53 -28.87
CA LYS A 416 5.83 26.02 -30.14
C LYS A 416 6.49 24.71 -30.55
N LYS A 417 7.77 24.51 -30.23
CA LYS A 417 8.51 23.27 -30.54
C LYS A 417 8.01 22.08 -29.73
N GLU A 418 7.64 22.31 -28.47
CA GLU A 418 7.26 21.26 -27.50
C GLU A 418 5.75 20.95 -27.52
N LEU A 419 4.91 21.91 -27.95
CA LEU A 419 3.46 21.78 -27.96
C LEU A 419 2.94 20.54 -28.73
N PRO A 420 3.48 20.17 -29.91
CA PRO A 420 3.05 18.95 -30.61
C PRO A 420 3.20 17.68 -29.77
N GLU A 421 4.34 17.50 -29.08
CA GLU A 421 4.55 16.34 -28.20
C GLU A 421 3.63 16.40 -26.99
N ALA A 422 3.50 17.56 -26.35
CA ALA A 422 2.61 17.75 -25.20
C ALA A 422 1.14 17.44 -25.55
N PHE A 423 0.69 17.87 -26.73
CA PHE A 423 -0.62 17.55 -27.29
C PHE A 423 -0.78 16.05 -27.52
N ALA A 424 0.18 15.42 -28.20
CA ALA A 424 0.12 13.99 -28.49
C ALA A 424 -0.01 13.15 -27.21
N VAL A 425 0.70 13.55 -26.14
CA VAL A 425 0.60 12.88 -24.84
C VAL A 425 -0.75 13.16 -24.17
N ALA A 426 -1.21 14.42 -24.13
CA ALA A 426 -2.43 14.83 -23.41
C ALA A 426 -3.72 14.20 -23.98
N PHE A 427 -3.76 13.97 -25.29
CA PHE A 427 -4.91 13.40 -26.00
C PHE A 427 -4.77 11.90 -26.30
N SER A 428 -3.76 11.23 -25.74
CA SER A 428 -3.59 9.77 -25.84
C SER A 428 -4.16 9.03 -24.62
N TRP A 429 -4.54 7.76 -24.83
CA TRP A 429 -4.97 6.82 -23.78
C TRP A 429 -3.95 6.58 -22.65
N GLY A 430 -2.65 6.81 -22.90
CA GLY A 430 -1.58 6.33 -22.02
C GLY A 430 -1.39 7.11 -20.72
N HIS A 431 -1.88 8.35 -20.62
CA HIS A 431 -1.34 9.30 -19.62
C HIS A 431 -2.37 10.22 -18.92
N GLY A 432 -3.67 9.94 -18.98
CA GLY A 432 -4.65 10.74 -18.24
C GLY A 432 -6.03 10.11 -18.09
N ALA A 433 -6.77 10.53 -17.06
CA ALA A 433 -8.13 10.07 -16.80
C ALA A 433 -9.12 10.63 -17.84
N GLY A 434 -9.53 9.82 -18.81
CA GLY A 434 -10.67 10.08 -19.69
C GLY A 434 -10.36 10.11 -21.19
N VAL A 435 -11.34 9.68 -21.99
CA VAL A 435 -11.32 9.82 -23.46
C VAL A 435 -11.56 11.28 -23.79
N ARG A 436 -10.62 11.95 -24.48
CA ARG A 436 -10.72 13.36 -24.87
C ARG A 436 -10.91 13.48 -26.38
N ASN A 437 -11.79 14.37 -26.81
CA ASN A 437 -11.97 14.74 -28.20
C ASN A 437 -10.97 15.87 -28.55
N PRO A 438 -9.93 15.62 -29.37
CA PRO A 438 -8.99 16.66 -29.81
C PRO A 438 -9.57 17.64 -30.84
N GLY A 439 -10.77 17.38 -31.39
CA GLY A 439 -11.40 18.14 -32.46
C GLY A 439 -11.37 19.66 -32.28
N PRO A 440 -11.85 20.22 -31.16
CA PRO A 440 -11.82 21.67 -30.92
C PRO A 440 -10.42 22.29 -31.01
N VAL A 441 -9.38 21.57 -30.59
CA VAL A 441 -7.99 22.03 -30.66
C VAL A 441 -7.48 21.99 -32.11
N LEU A 442 -7.76 20.90 -32.83
CA LEU A 442 -7.32 20.72 -34.22
C LEU A 442 -8.04 21.67 -35.20
N GLU A 443 -9.30 22.01 -34.92
CA GLU A 443 -10.05 23.03 -35.66
C GLU A 443 -9.43 24.43 -35.46
N ALA A 444 -9.04 24.76 -34.23
CA ALA A 444 -8.41 26.04 -33.91
C ALA A 444 -6.94 26.13 -34.38
N PHE A 445 -6.22 25.01 -34.41
CA PHE A 445 -4.79 24.92 -34.68
C PHE A 445 -4.43 23.76 -35.62
N PRO A 446 -4.70 23.89 -36.94
CA PRO A 446 -4.40 22.85 -37.92
C PRO A 446 -2.91 22.47 -38.01
N GLU A 447 -1.99 23.33 -37.54
CA GLU A 447 -0.57 22.98 -37.45
C GLU A 447 -0.28 21.80 -36.51
N LEU A 448 -1.21 21.44 -35.61
CA LEU A 448 -1.11 20.27 -34.74
C LEU A 448 -1.62 18.98 -35.41
N ASP A 449 -2.11 19.03 -36.65
CA ASP A 449 -2.56 17.83 -37.37
C ASP A 449 -1.45 16.78 -37.52
N ASP A 450 -0.19 17.20 -37.62
CA ASP A 450 0.95 16.26 -37.71
C ASP A 450 1.33 15.66 -36.32
N ALA A 451 0.76 16.16 -35.22
CA ALA A 451 0.92 15.63 -33.87
C ALA A 451 -0.09 14.51 -33.52
N VAL A 452 -1.08 14.26 -34.38
CA VAL A 452 -2.06 13.19 -34.19
C VAL A 452 -1.39 11.84 -34.45
N THR A 453 -1.04 11.15 -33.37
CA THR A 453 -0.50 9.78 -33.41
C THR A 453 -1.63 8.75 -33.47
N GLY A 454 -1.31 7.49 -33.78
CA GLY A 454 -2.28 6.39 -33.69
C GLY A 454 -2.94 6.24 -32.33
N TYR A 455 -2.25 6.56 -31.23
CA TYR A 455 -2.86 6.56 -29.90
C TYR A 455 -3.87 7.69 -29.71
N VAL A 456 -3.58 8.90 -30.20
CA VAL A 456 -4.53 10.03 -30.19
C VAL A 456 -5.74 9.68 -31.05
N LEU A 457 -5.51 9.18 -32.26
CA LEU A 457 -6.57 8.86 -33.21
C LEU A 457 -7.48 7.73 -32.72
N ALA A 458 -6.93 6.69 -32.09
CA ALA A 458 -7.72 5.64 -31.45
C ALA A 458 -8.55 6.17 -30.26
N THR A 459 -7.99 7.09 -29.46
CA THR A 459 -8.72 7.76 -28.37
C THR A 459 -9.87 8.59 -28.94
N TRP A 460 -9.60 9.37 -29.98
CA TRP A 460 -10.59 10.21 -30.63
C TRP A 460 -11.71 9.37 -31.23
N ALA A 461 -11.38 8.32 -31.99
CA ALA A 461 -12.33 7.38 -32.57
C ALA A 461 -13.27 6.76 -31.54
N LYS A 462 -12.79 6.54 -30.32
CA LYS A 462 -13.65 6.05 -29.23
C LYS A 462 -14.59 7.13 -28.68
N SER A 463 -14.16 8.39 -28.59
CA SER A 463 -15.02 9.48 -28.10
C SER A 463 -16.02 9.97 -29.14
N ASP A 464 -15.58 10.07 -30.39
CA ASP A 464 -16.29 10.71 -31.49
C ASP A 464 -15.83 10.06 -32.82
N PRO A 465 -16.39 8.88 -33.16
CA PRO A 465 -16.04 8.13 -34.36
C PRO A 465 -16.18 8.98 -35.62
N GLN A 466 -17.22 9.81 -35.72
CA GLN A 466 -17.54 10.62 -36.88
C GLN A 466 -16.57 11.78 -37.06
N ALA A 467 -16.22 12.51 -36.00
CA ALA A 467 -15.22 13.57 -36.09
C ALA A 467 -13.84 13.02 -36.44
N SER A 468 -13.45 11.87 -35.86
CA SER A 468 -12.19 11.21 -36.19
C SER A 468 -12.13 10.78 -37.67
N ALA A 469 -13.23 10.22 -38.19
CA ALA A 469 -13.38 9.86 -39.59
C ALA A 469 -13.31 11.09 -40.52
N GLY A 470 -13.98 12.19 -40.16
CA GLY A 470 -13.93 13.43 -40.91
C GLY A 470 -12.52 14.04 -40.96
N TRP A 471 -11.77 13.96 -39.87
CA TRP A 471 -10.36 14.37 -39.85
C TRP A 471 -9.50 13.50 -40.76
N ILE A 472 -9.69 12.18 -40.74
CA ILE A 472 -8.99 11.24 -41.61
C ILE A 472 -9.27 11.55 -43.09
N GLU A 473 -10.53 11.77 -43.47
CA GLU A 473 -10.91 12.12 -44.84
C GLU A 473 -10.22 13.40 -45.30
N LYS A 474 -10.20 14.44 -44.46
CA LYS A 474 -9.50 15.69 -44.74
C LYS A 474 -8.00 15.46 -44.98
N ARG A 475 -7.34 14.68 -44.11
CA ARG A 475 -5.91 14.35 -44.25
C ARG A 475 -5.59 13.62 -45.55
N LEU A 476 -6.41 12.64 -45.91
CA LEU A 476 -6.27 11.90 -47.17
C LEU A 476 -6.50 12.81 -48.38
N ALA A 477 -7.48 13.71 -48.33
CA ALA A 477 -7.75 14.67 -49.40
C ALA A 477 -6.58 15.66 -49.61
N ASP A 478 -5.88 16.02 -48.53
CA ASP A 478 -4.65 16.82 -48.56
C ASP A 478 -3.41 16.02 -49.04
N GLY A 479 -3.58 14.75 -49.42
CA GLY A 479 -2.51 13.87 -49.87
C GLY A 479 -1.58 13.39 -48.76
N LYS A 480 -1.96 13.57 -47.49
CA LYS A 480 -1.20 13.10 -46.33
C LYS A 480 -1.63 11.68 -45.96
N PRO A 481 -0.72 10.69 -45.92
CA PRO A 481 -1.09 9.33 -45.56
C PRO A 481 -1.50 9.24 -44.09
N VAL A 482 -2.52 8.42 -43.80
CA VAL A 482 -2.95 8.05 -42.45
C VAL A 482 -2.67 6.55 -42.28
N LYS A 483 -1.48 6.22 -41.80
CA LYS A 483 -1.02 4.82 -41.68
C LYS A 483 -1.87 4.02 -40.70
N GLU A 484 -2.48 4.70 -39.75
CA GLU A 484 -3.35 4.16 -38.71
C GLU A 484 -4.61 3.48 -39.27
N LEU A 485 -5.00 3.79 -40.51
CA LEU A 485 -6.06 3.09 -41.25
C LEU A 485 -5.62 1.72 -41.79
N GLU A 486 -4.33 1.56 -42.05
CA GLU A 486 -3.71 0.32 -42.51
C GLU A 486 -3.37 -0.60 -41.32
N ASP A 487 -3.40 -0.06 -40.09
CA ASP A 487 -3.22 -0.79 -38.84
C ASP A 487 -4.56 -1.12 -38.16
N LYS A 488 -4.59 -2.15 -37.30
CA LYS A 488 -5.84 -2.66 -36.70
C LYS A 488 -6.50 -1.71 -35.68
N GLY A 489 -5.83 -0.63 -35.25
CA GLY A 489 -6.23 0.17 -34.08
C GLY A 489 -7.48 1.01 -34.31
N VAL A 490 -7.43 2.00 -35.21
CA VAL A 490 -8.48 3.03 -35.33
C VAL A 490 -9.79 2.46 -35.87
N LEU A 491 -9.73 1.62 -36.90
CA LEU A 491 -10.92 0.96 -37.45
C LEU A 491 -11.58 0.01 -36.44
N SER A 492 -10.81 -0.58 -35.53
CA SER A 492 -11.38 -1.36 -34.43
C SER A 492 -12.18 -0.48 -33.48
N GLU A 493 -11.62 0.67 -33.06
CA GLU A 493 -12.31 1.58 -32.14
C GLU A 493 -13.60 2.15 -32.75
N ILE A 494 -13.57 2.59 -34.02
CA ILE A 494 -14.76 3.07 -34.72
C ILE A 494 -15.81 1.94 -34.84
N ALA A 495 -15.40 0.72 -35.18
CA ALA A 495 -16.34 -0.40 -35.32
C ALA A 495 -16.95 -0.86 -33.99
N ILE A 496 -16.19 -0.76 -32.88
CA ILE A 496 -16.68 -1.05 -31.53
C ILE A 496 -17.70 0.00 -31.09
N ALA A 497 -17.45 1.28 -31.40
CA ALA A 497 -18.33 2.38 -31.03
C ALA A 497 -19.57 2.46 -31.92
N GLU A 498 -19.40 2.45 -33.24
CA GLU A 498 -20.45 2.61 -34.26
C GLU A 498 -20.19 1.75 -35.51
N PRO A 499 -20.55 0.45 -35.49
CA PRO A 499 -20.25 -0.47 -36.58
C PRO A 499 -20.95 -0.14 -37.90
N GLU A 500 -22.20 0.31 -37.87
CA GLU A 500 -22.94 0.71 -39.08
C GLU A 500 -22.31 1.97 -39.72
N PHE A 501 -21.91 2.94 -38.90
CA PHE A 501 -21.19 4.11 -39.38
C PHE A 501 -19.85 3.70 -40.02
N ALA A 502 -19.07 2.84 -39.36
CA ALA A 502 -17.80 2.34 -39.88
C ALA A 502 -17.97 1.66 -41.24
N ALA A 503 -19.00 0.81 -41.35
CA ALA A 503 -19.37 0.08 -42.55
C ALA A 503 -19.71 1.00 -43.73
N GLU A 504 -20.53 2.02 -43.50
CA GLU A 504 -20.87 3.03 -44.51
C GLU A 504 -19.68 3.92 -44.85
N TRP A 505 -18.89 4.32 -43.85
CA TRP A 505 -17.74 5.19 -44.03
C TRP A 505 -16.66 4.57 -44.90
N VAL A 506 -16.30 3.30 -44.66
CA VAL A 506 -15.30 2.59 -45.49
C VAL A 506 -15.69 2.56 -46.97
N THR A 507 -16.98 2.45 -47.29
CA THR A 507 -17.44 2.47 -48.70
C THR A 507 -17.30 3.83 -49.39
N ARG A 508 -17.18 4.91 -48.62
CA ARG A 508 -17.08 6.30 -49.12
C ARG A 508 -15.63 6.79 -49.26
N LEU A 509 -14.65 6.04 -48.78
CA LEU A 509 -13.23 6.38 -48.90
C LEU A 509 -12.83 6.48 -50.39
N ALA A 510 -12.26 7.63 -50.77
CA ALA A 510 -12.00 7.97 -52.17
C ALA A 510 -10.79 7.26 -52.79
N ASP A 511 -9.76 6.94 -51.99
CA ASP A 511 -8.58 6.20 -52.46
C ASP A 511 -8.86 4.69 -52.44
N PRO A 512 -8.84 4.00 -53.60
CA PRO A 512 -9.14 2.58 -53.68
C PRO A 512 -8.21 1.70 -52.83
N LYS A 513 -6.92 2.06 -52.69
CA LYS A 513 -5.97 1.27 -51.89
C LYS A 513 -6.29 1.38 -50.41
N VAL A 514 -6.58 2.59 -49.94
CA VAL A 514 -6.98 2.84 -48.55
C VAL A 514 -8.31 2.16 -48.26
N GLN A 515 -9.27 2.22 -49.19
CA GLN A 515 -10.55 1.53 -49.07
C GLN A 515 -10.38 0.01 -48.95
N VAL A 516 -9.52 -0.60 -49.78
CA VAL A 516 -9.24 -2.04 -49.73
C VAL A 516 -8.62 -2.45 -48.40
N ALA A 517 -7.65 -1.69 -47.90
CA ALA A 517 -7.03 -1.93 -46.59
C ALA A 517 -8.07 -1.79 -45.48
N ALA A 518 -8.81 -0.69 -45.45
CA ALA A 518 -9.81 -0.41 -44.43
C ALA A 518 -10.93 -1.47 -44.41
N ALA A 519 -11.40 -1.92 -45.58
CA ALA A 519 -12.40 -2.97 -45.69
C ALA A 519 -11.92 -4.30 -45.10
N LYS A 520 -10.66 -4.66 -45.31
CA LYS A 520 -10.05 -5.85 -44.71
C LYS A 520 -9.97 -5.73 -43.19
N HIS A 521 -9.47 -4.61 -42.67
CA HIS A 521 -9.27 -4.42 -41.23
C HIS A 521 -10.60 -4.30 -40.46
N LEU A 522 -11.59 -3.60 -41.04
CA LEU A 522 -12.95 -3.59 -40.52
C LEU A 522 -13.55 -4.99 -40.47
N ALA A 523 -13.43 -5.77 -41.55
CA ALA A 523 -13.92 -7.15 -41.58
C ALA A 523 -13.26 -8.07 -40.53
N ILE A 524 -11.96 -7.92 -40.28
CA ILE A 524 -11.23 -8.68 -39.25
C ILE A 524 -11.78 -8.35 -37.86
N ASN A 525 -11.92 -7.05 -37.56
CA ASN A 525 -12.30 -6.58 -36.23
C ASN A 525 -13.80 -6.80 -35.98
N TRP A 526 -14.65 -6.31 -36.88
CA TRP A 526 -16.11 -6.49 -36.81
C TRP A 526 -16.51 -7.97 -36.84
N GLY A 527 -15.84 -8.76 -37.67
CA GLY A 527 -16.07 -10.20 -37.77
C GLY A 527 -15.75 -10.96 -36.49
N SER A 528 -14.88 -10.44 -35.64
CA SER A 528 -14.50 -11.07 -34.37
C SER A 528 -15.57 -10.91 -33.27
N PHE A 529 -16.40 -9.86 -33.33
CA PHE A 529 -17.48 -9.63 -32.35
C PHE A 529 -18.89 -9.77 -32.92
N ASN A 530 -19.10 -9.54 -34.22
CA ASN A 530 -20.38 -9.74 -34.91
C ASN A 530 -20.20 -10.30 -36.34
N PRO A 531 -19.95 -11.62 -36.47
CA PRO A 531 -19.72 -12.27 -37.76
C PRO A 531 -20.90 -12.16 -38.74
N GLU A 532 -22.14 -12.17 -38.25
CA GLU A 532 -23.33 -12.13 -39.10
C GLU A 532 -23.51 -10.77 -39.75
N ALA A 533 -23.41 -9.68 -38.97
CA ALA A 533 -23.52 -8.32 -39.51
C ALA A 533 -22.36 -8.00 -40.47
N THR A 534 -21.14 -8.44 -40.13
CA THR A 534 -19.97 -8.27 -41.00
C THR A 534 -20.14 -8.98 -42.35
N ARG A 535 -20.73 -10.19 -42.36
CA ARG A 535 -21.03 -10.92 -43.59
C ARG A 535 -22.05 -10.18 -44.45
N LYS A 536 -23.16 -9.72 -43.85
CA LYS A 536 -24.19 -8.94 -44.57
C LYS A 536 -23.60 -7.67 -45.19
N TRP A 537 -22.73 -6.97 -44.46
CA TRP A 537 -22.02 -5.81 -44.99
C TRP A 537 -21.08 -6.19 -46.14
N ALA A 538 -20.24 -7.21 -46.00
CA ALA A 538 -19.34 -7.64 -47.07
C ALA A 538 -20.09 -8.08 -48.34
N GLU A 539 -21.27 -8.69 -48.20
CA GLU A 539 -22.15 -9.04 -49.32
C GLU A 539 -22.76 -7.81 -50.01
N SER A 540 -22.99 -6.72 -49.25
CA SER A 540 -23.53 -5.46 -49.77
C SER A 540 -22.49 -4.62 -50.54
N LEU A 541 -21.20 -4.92 -50.40
CA LEU A 541 -20.14 -4.21 -51.12
C LEU A 541 -20.25 -4.46 -52.64
N PRO A 542 -19.97 -3.44 -53.48
CA PRO A 542 -19.82 -3.63 -54.93
C PRO A 542 -18.74 -4.66 -55.25
N ASP A 543 -18.89 -5.38 -56.38
CA ASP A 543 -17.86 -6.32 -56.83
C ASP A 543 -16.55 -5.58 -57.12
N GLY A 544 -15.44 -6.08 -56.56
CA GLY A 544 -14.13 -5.45 -56.66
C GLY A 544 -13.19 -5.81 -55.50
N GLU A 545 -12.01 -5.20 -55.49
CA GLU A 545 -10.93 -5.55 -54.54
C GLU A 545 -11.33 -5.34 -53.07
N ALA A 546 -12.18 -4.35 -52.76
CA ALA A 546 -12.63 -4.07 -51.40
C ALA A 546 -13.52 -5.20 -50.84
N LYS A 547 -14.40 -5.75 -51.68
CA LYS A 547 -15.24 -6.91 -51.34
C LYS A 547 -14.39 -8.16 -51.12
N ASP A 548 -13.44 -8.43 -52.01
CA ASP A 548 -12.50 -9.54 -51.87
C ASP A 548 -11.67 -9.43 -50.58
N ALA A 549 -11.26 -8.22 -50.23
CA ALA A 549 -10.50 -7.94 -49.03
C ALA A 549 -11.34 -8.10 -47.76
N ALA A 550 -12.61 -7.66 -47.76
CA ALA A 550 -13.55 -7.87 -46.67
C ALA A 550 -13.83 -9.37 -46.45
N VAL A 551 -14.07 -10.14 -47.51
CA VAL A 551 -14.28 -11.60 -47.42
C VAL A 551 -13.05 -12.30 -46.84
N LYS A 552 -11.84 -11.95 -47.30
CA LYS A 552 -10.58 -12.46 -46.72
C LYS A 552 -10.43 -12.08 -45.25
N GLY A 553 -10.88 -10.89 -44.85
CA GLY A 553 -10.89 -10.44 -43.46
C GLY A 553 -11.82 -11.27 -42.58
N ILE A 554 -13.02 -11.59 -43.06
CA ILE A 554 -13.98 -12.49 -42.38
C ILE A 554 -13.40 -13.89 -42.22
N GLU A 555 -12.79 -14.45 -43.27
CA GLU A 555 -12.13 -15.75 -43.21
C GLU A 555 -10.96 -15.76 -42.20
N PHE A 556 -10.23 -14.65 -42.10
CA PHE A 556 -9.16 -14.48 -41.13
C PHE A 556 -9.72 -14.43 -39.69
N ALA A 557 -10.79 -13.67 -39.45
CA ALA A 557 -11.45 -13.61 -38.15
C ALA A 557 -12.01 -14.98 -37.70
N GLY A 558 -12.64 -15.71 -38.62
CA GLY A 558 -13.23 -17.03 -38.34
C GLY A 558 -12.24 -18.15 -38.02
N LYS A 559 -10.94 -17.97 -38.32
CA LYS A 559 -9.88 -18.93 -37.98
C LYS A 559 -9.40 -18.81 -36.52
N GLY A 560 -9.84 -17.78 -35.79
CA GLY A 560 -9.37 -17.46 -34.45
C GLY A 560 -7.91 -16.98 -34.45
N TYR A 561 -7.57 -16.09 -33.54
CA TYR A 561 -6.16 -15.83 -33.22
C TYR A 561 -5.58 -17.09 -32.54
N PRO A 562 -4.50 -17.72 -33.04
CA PRO A 562 -3.61 -18.47 -32.16
C PRO A 562 -2.91 -17.43 -31.26
N GLY A 563 -3.56 -17.10 -30.15
CA GLY A 563 -3.07 -16.15 -29.14
C GLY A 563 -3.57 -14.72 -29.31
N SER A 564 -4.76 -14.41 -28.78
CA SER A 564 -5.06 -13.22 -27.95
C SER A 564 -6.56 -12.93 -27.93
N SER A 565 -7.14 -13.05 -26.73
CA SER A 565 -8.16 -12.16 -26.12
C SER A 565 -8.95 -12.87 -25.01
N SER A 566 -8.96 -14.21 -24.95
CA SER A 566 -9.51 -14.93 -23.79
C SER A 566 -8.65 -14.85 -22.52
N ASP A 567 -7.37 -14.46 -22.65
CA ASP A 567 -6.43 -14.36 -21.52
C ASP A 567 -6.16 -12.92 -21.04
N LEU A 568 -6.78 -11.90 -21.65
CA LEU A 568 -6.55 -10.49 -21.26
C LEU A 568 -7.65 -9.90 -20.36
N PHE A 569 -8.83 -10.52 -20.32
CA PHE A 569 -9.87 -10.20 -19.34
C PHE A 569 -10.38 -11.50 -18.74
N GLY A 570 -9.75 -11.91 -17.64
CA GLY A 570 -10.11 -13.11 -16.91
C GLY A 570 -11.58 -13.09 -16.49
N THR A 571 -12.39 -13.87 -17.19
CA THR A 571 -13.64 -14.40 -16.66
C THR A 571 -13.54 -15.92 -16.68
N PRO A 572 -13.71 -16.60 -15.54
CA PRO A 572 -13.72 -18.05 -15.54
C PRO A 572 -15.00 -18.53 -16.24
N GLY A 573 -14.83 -19.40 -17.24
CA GLY A 573 -15.93 -20.19 -17.78
C GLY A 573 -16.51 -21.15 -16.72
N PRO A 574 -17.71 -21.71 -16.97
CA PRO A 574 -18.54 -22.39 -15.97
C PRO A 574 -17.87 -23.57 -15.26
#